data_AF-A0A382K5K0-F1
#
_entry.id   AF-A0A382K5K0-F1
#
_cell.length_a   1.000
_cell.length_b   1.000
_cell.length_c   1.000
_cell.angle_alpha   90.00
_cell.angle_beta   90.00
_cell.angle_gamma   90.00
#
_symmetry.space_group_name_H-M   'P 1'
#
loop_
_entity.id
_entity.type
_entity.pdbx_description
1 polymer ?
#
loop_
_entity_poly.entity_id
_entity_poly.type
_entity_poly.pdbx_seq_one_letter_code
_entity_poly.pdbx_strand_id
1 'polypeptide(L)'
;MSKITRREFINGTLMAAGASMLPFGRTSVSILDKLNPLYYPPSFTGLRGSHPGSNIHAHARAWDKKSDWGPTTQLKETYDLVVVGGGISGLSAAYFYQQKHGK
;
A
#
# COMPACT_ATOMS: atom_id res chain seq x y z
N MET A 1 16.09 -42.77 -27.29
CA MET A 1 16.10 -41.67 -26.29
C MET A 1 16.17 -40.36 -27.04
N SER A 2 15.22 -39.45 -26.81
CA SER A 2 15.27 -38.11 -27.42
C SER A 2 16.47 -37.34 -26.86
N LYS A 3 17.13 -36.55 -27.72
CA LYS A 3 18.33 -35.78 -27.34
C LYS A 3 17.89 -34.57 -26.53
N ILE A 4 18.30 -34.48 -25.26
CA ILE A 4 18.06 -33.30 -24.42
C ILE A 4 18.88 -32.13 -24.98
N THR A 5 18.20 -31.04 -25.28
CA THR A 5 18.81 -29.79 -25.74
C THR A 5 19.35 -28.99 -24.55
N ARG A 6 20.33 -28.12 -24.82
CA ARG A 6 20.88 -27.18 -23.80
C ARG A 6 19.78 -26.37 -23.10
N ARG A 7 18.73 -25.99 -23.83
CA ARG A 7 17.60 -25.22 -23.30
C ARG A 7 16.76 -26.04 -22.31
N GLU A 8 16.47 -27.29 -22.66
CA GLU A 8 15.72 -28.20 -21.78
C GLU A 8 16.48 -28.47 -20.48
N PHE A 9 17.80 -28.66 -20.57
CA PHE A 9 18.64 -28.81 -19.38
C PHE A 9 18.61 -27.57 -18.48
N ILE A 10 18.87 -26.38 -19.05
CA ILE A 10 18.88 -25.13 -18.27
C ILE A 10 17.52 -24.86 -17.63
N ASN A 11 16.43 -24.98 -18.39
CA ASN A 11 15.08 -24.72 -17.87
C ASN A 11 14.69 -25.75 -16.81
N GLY A 12 15.04 -27.02 -17.00
CA GLY A 12 14.78 -28.09 -16.02
C GLY A 12 15.52 -27.85 -14.71
N THR A 13 16.81 -27.50 -14.76
CA THR A 13 17.60 -27.19 -13.57
C THR A 13 17.09 -25.93 -12.86
N LEU A 14 16.68 -24.89 -13.60
CA LEU A 14 16.13 -23.67 -13.01
C LEU A 14 14.83 -23.94 -12.26
N MET A 15 13.94 -24.77 -12.83
CA MET A 15 12.69 -25.16 -12.18
C MET A 15 12.93 -25.98 -10.91
N ALA A 16 13.87 -26.93 -10.95
CA ALA A 16 14.22 -27.73 -9.76
C ALA A 16 14.82 -26.86 -8.65
N ALA A 17 15.75 -25.96 -8.99
CA ALA A 17 16.35 -25.03 -8.04
C ALA A 17 15.32 -24.06 -7.46
N GLY A 18 14.48 -23.45 -8.29
CA GLY A 18 13.43 -22.52 -7.84
C GLY A 18 12.40 -23.20 -6.95
N ALA A 19 11.98 -24.42 -7.30
CA ALA A 19 11.06 -25.20 -6.46
C ALA A 19 11.67 -25.54 -5.10
N SER A 20 12.97 -25.84 -5.02
CA SER A 20 13.66 -26.16 -3.76
C SER A 20 13.69 -24.99 -2.76
N MET A 21 13.56 -23.75 -3.25
CA MET A 21 13.53 -22.55 -2.41
C MET A 21 12.13 -22.24 -1.87
N LEU A 22 11.09 -22.90 -2.39
CA LEU A 22 9.74 -22.74 -1.88
C LEU A 22 9.63 -23.46 -0.53
N PRO A 23 9.01 -22.83 0.48
CA PRO A 23 8.82 -23.46 1.78
C PRO A 23 7.79 -24.59 1.67
N PHE A 24 8.26 -25.81 1.43
CA PHE A 24 7.44 -27.02 1.45
C PHE A 24 6.84 -27.22 2.85
N GLY A 25 5.52 -27.37 2.93
CA GLY A 25 4.80 -27.67 4.18
C GLY A 25 4.44 -26.45 5.03
N ARG A 26 4.73 -25.21 4.61
CA ARG A 26 4.14 -24.02 5.26
C ARG A 26 2.75 -23.76 4.72
N THR A 27 1.74 -24.32 5.37
CA THR A 27 0.36 -23.88 5.22
C THR A 27 0.18 -22.52 5.89
N SER A 28 -0.38 -21.55 5.18
CA SER A 28 -0.77 -20.22 5.71
C SER A 28 -1.75 -20.29 6.89
N VAL A 29 -2.30 -21.48 7.16
CA VAL A 29 -3.20 -21.81 8.27
C VAL A 29 -2.62 -21.38 9.63
N SER A 30 -1.33 -21.59 9.90
CA SER A 30 -0.73 -21.20 11.19
C SER A 30 -0.63 -19.68 11.40
N ILE A 31 -0.70 -18.90 10.31
CA ILE A 31 -0.80 -17.44 10.36
C ILE A 31 -2.26 -17.05 10.56
N LEU A 32 -3.19 -17.75 9.90
CA LEU A 32 -4.63 -17.52 10.02
C LEU A 32 -5.15 -17.79 11.44
N ASP A 33 -4.66 -18.84 12.11
CA ASP A 33 -5.04 -19.19 13.49
C ASP A 33 -4.57 -18.15 14.52
N LYS A 34 -3.55 -17.35 14.19
CA LYS A 34 -3.06 -16.24 15.03
C LYS A 34 -3.75 -14.92 14.74
N LEU A 35 -4.49 -14.83 13.64
CA LEU A 35 -5.28 -13.64 13.34
C LEU A 35 -6.58 -13.73 14.14
N ASN A 36 -6.93 -12.63 14.80
CA ASN A 36 -8.24 -12.52 15.45
C ASN A 36 -9.33 -12.84 14.39
N PRO A 37 -10.26 -13.76 14.65
CA PRO A 37 -11.34 -14.11 13.69
C PRO A 37 -12.17 -12.90 13.25
N LEU A 38 -12.21 -11.84 14.07
CA LEU A 38 -12.87 -10.57 13.78
C LEU A 38 -11.97 -9.56 13.04
N TYR A 39 -10.66 -9.83 12.95
CA TYR A 39 -9.71 -9.03 12.18
C TYR A 39 -9.78 -9.42 10.71
N TYR A 40 -10.79 -8.86 10.04
CA TYR A 40 -10.91 -8.90 8.59
C TYR A 40 -10.68 -7.49 8.06
N PRO A 41 -9.44 -7.11 7.69
CA PRO A 41 -9.15 -5.77 7.18
C PRO A 41 -10.09 -5.28 6.06
N PRO A 42 -10.70 -6.14 5.21
CA PRO A 42 -11.70 -5.69 4.26
C PRO A 42 -13.10 -5.34 4.83
N SER A 43 -13.49 -5.75 6.05
CA SER A 43 -14.78 -5.34 6.67
C SER A 43 -14.76 -3.89 7.16
N PHE A 44 -13.57 -3.31 7.24
CA PHE A 44 -13.37 -1.94 7.67
C PHE A 44 -13.79 -0.94 6.59
N THR A 45 -14.93 -0.28 6.81
CA THR A 45 -15.43 0.81 5.96
C THR A 45 -14.70 2.14 6.24
N GLY A 46 -14.69 3.07 5.28
CA GLY A 46 -14.09 4.41 5.43
C GLY A 46 -12.94 4.69 4.45
N LEU A 47 -12.21 5.79 4.67
CA LEU A 47 -11.13 6.28 3.80
C LEU A 47 -9.81 5.50 4.01
N ARG A 48 -9.87 4.17 3.92
CA ARG A 48 -8.71 3.29 4.12
C ARG A 48 -8.44 2.47 2.88
N GLY A 49 -7.19 2.49 2.42
CA GLY A 49 -6.73 1.69 1.27
C GLY A 49 -7.48 2.01 -0.03
N SER A 50 -7.55 1.01 -0.92
CA SER A 50 -8.33 1.07 -2.15
C SER A 50 -9.80 0.77 -1.86
N HIS A 51 -10.63 1.79 -1.97
CA HIS A 51 -12.09 1.68 -1.91
C HIS A 51 -12.70 2.31 -3.17
N PRO A 52 -13.95 1.98 -3.55
CA PRO A 52 -14.64 2.70 -4.60
C PRO A 52 -14.58 4.20 -4.35
N GLY A 53 -14.01 4.95 -5.29
CA GLY A 53 -13.85 6.40 -5.20
C GLY A 53 -12.50 6.92 -4.72
N SER A 54 -11.59 6.07 -4.20
CA SER A 54 -10.28 6.52 -3.71
C SER A 54 -9.38 7.14 -4.79
N ASN A 55 -9.70 6.89 -6.06
CA ASN A 55 -8.97 7.34 -7.25
C ASN A 55 -9.69 8.45 -8.06
N ILE A 56 -10.93 8.82 -7.72
CA ILE A 56 -11.74 9.76 -8.53
C ILE A 56 -11.03 11.10 -8.72
N HIS A 57 -10.54 11.70 -7.64
CA HIS A 57 -9.89 13.02 -7.70
C HIS A 57 -8.55 12.97 -8.42
N ALA A 58 -7.78 11.90 -8.21
CA ALA A 58 -6.50 11.71 -8.89
C ALA A 58 -6.70 11.54 -10.40
N HIS A 59 -7.68 10.72 -10.80
CA HIS A 59 -8.05 10.54 -12.21
C HIS A 59 -8.60 11.82 -12.84
N ALA A 60 -9.48 12.55 -12.16
CA ALA A 60 -10.02 13.81 -12.68
C ALA A 60 -8.91 14.86 -12.91
N ARG A 61 -7.87 14.89 -12.06
CA ARG A 61 -6.69 15.73 -12.32
C ARG A 61 -5.84 15.20 -13.48
N ALA A 62 -5.60 13.90 -13.55
CA ALA A 62 -4.71 13.31 -14.55
C ALA A 62 -5.30 13.24 -15.97
N TRP A 63 -6.58 12.87 -16.08
CA TRP A 63 -7.26 12.64 -17.35
C TRP A 63 -8.08 13.85 -17.79
N ASP A 64 -8.85 14.44 -16.87
CA ASP A 64 -9.73 15.57 -17.20
C ASP A 64 -9.04 16.94 -17.01
N LYS A 65 -7.76 16.93 -16.62
CA LYS A 65 -6.95 18.14 -16.31
C LYS A 65 -7.63 19.08 -15.33
N LYS A 66 -8.49 18.54 -14.45
CA LYS A 66 -9.25 19.36 -13.52
C LYS A 66 -8.32 20.03 -12.52
N SER A 67 -8.38 21.36 -12.47
CA SER A 67 -7.54 22.21 -11.63
C SER A 67 -8.31 22.93 -10.52
N ASP A 68 -9.64 23.01 -10.64
CA ASP A 68 -10.52 23.70 -9.69
C ASP A 68 -11.40 22.68 -8.94
N TRP A 69 -11.47 22.83 -7.62
CA TRP A 69 -12.26 22.00 -6.70
C TRP A 69 -13.36 22.78 -5.98
N GLY A 70 -13.69 23.97 -6.46
CA GLY A 70 -14.70 24.86 -5.88
C GLY A 70 -14.08 25.96 -5.02
N PRO A 71 -14.92 26.88 -4.52
CA PRO A 71 -14.46 28.02 -3.74
C PRO A 71 -13.82 27.55 -2.44
N THR A 72 -12.70 28.16 -2.07
CA THR A 72 -12.06 27.96 -0.77
C THR A 72 -12.69 28.89 0.27
N THR A 73 -12.81 28.39 1.51
CA THR A 73 -13.22 29.22 2.64
C THR A 73 -11.98 29.86 3.25
N GLN A 74 -11.96 31.18 3.32
CA GLN A 74 -10.95 31.90 4.08
C GLN A 74 -11.23 31.68 5.58
N LEU A 75 -10.38 30.87 6.22
CA LEU A 75 -10.40 30.68 7.66
C LEU A 75 -9.78 31.91 8.36
N LYS A 76 -10.23 32.22 9.58
CA LYS A 76 -9.64 33.32 10.39
C LYS A 76 -8.40 32.86 11.15
N GLU A 77 -8.24 31.55 11.25
CA GLU A 77 -7.17 30.85 11.91
C GLU A 77 -5.88 30.93 11.08
N THR A 78 -4.76 31.05 11.78
CA THR A 78 -3.43 30.89 11.19
C THR A 78 -2.84 29.60 11.73
N TYR A 79 -2.28 28.78 10.84
CA TYR A 79 -1.66 27.50 11.18
C TYR A 79 -0.17 27.59 10.88
N ASP A 80 0.68 27.22 11.84
CA ASP A 80 2.12 27.18 11.64
C ASP A 80 2.56 25.96 10.80
N LEU A 81 1.74 24.90 10.79
CA LEU A 81 1.94 23.71 9.95
C LEU A 81 0.59 23.14 9.48
N VAL A 82 0.51 22.84 8.18
CA VAL A 82 -0.59 22.04 7.59
C VAL A 82 0.00 20.76 6.99
N VAL A 83 -0.48 19.60 7.42
CA VAL A 83 -0.07 18.29 6.87
C VAL A 83 -1.21 17.70 6.05
N VAL A 84 -0.99 17.54 4.75
CA VAL A 84 -1.97 16.95 3.83
C VAL A 84 -1.63 15.47 3.62
N GLY A 85 -2.34 14.60 4.34
CA GLY A 85 -2.23 13.13 4.22
C GLY A 85 -1.73 12.45 5.49
N GLY A 86 -2.54 11.54 6.05
CA GLY A 86 -2.26 10.82 7.30
C GLY A 86 -1.46 9.53 7.15
N GLY A 87 -0.54 9.46 6.18
CA GLY A 87 0.37 8.32 6.02
C GLY A 87 1.55 8.38 7.00
N ILE A 88 2.43 7.36 6.97
CA ILE A 88 3.64 7.32 7.80
C ILE A 88 4.43 8.63 7.67
N SER A 89 4.69 9.10 6.45
CA SER A 89 5.41 10.34 6.20
C SER A 89 4.71 11.58 6.78
N GLY A 90 3.38 11.66 6.70
CA GLY A 90 2.61 12.79 7.23
C GLY A 90 2.59 12.81 8.75
N LEU A 91 2.38 11.65 9.38
CA LEU A 91 2.45 11.51 10.83
C LEU A 91 3.86 11.79 11.35
N SER A 92 4.90 11.32 10.65
CA SER A 92 6.29 11.67 10.97
C SER A 92 6.54 13.17 10.85
N ALA A 93 6.04 13.83 9.81
CA ALA A 93 6.18 15.28 9.66
C ALA A 93 5.51 16.05 10.81
N ALA A 94 4.27 15.67 11.18
CA ALA A 94 3.57 16.26 12.32
C ALA A 94 4.34 16.03 13.64
N TYR A 95 4.83 14.81 13.85
CA TYR A 95 5.57 14.44 15.06
C TYR A 95 6.89 15.19 15.20
N PHE A 96 7.72 15.23 14.16
CA PHE A 96 9.01 15.93 14.21
C PHE A 96 8.84 17.45 14.29
N TYR A 97 7.80 18.00 13.66
CA TYR A 97 7.47 19.41 13.84
C TYR A 97 7.11 19.70 15.30
N GLN A 98 6.25 18.88 15.92
CA GLN A 98 5.91 19.00 17.33
C GLN A 98 7.14 18.86 18.23
N GLN A 99 8.07 17.96 17.96
CA GLN A 99 9.29 17.86 18.77
C GLN A 99 10.17 19.11 18.71
N LYS A 100 10.25 19.75 17.54
CA LYS A 100 11.16 20.88 17.33
C LYS A 100 10.55 22.23 17.71
N HIS A 101 9.25 22.38 17.51
CA HIS A 101 8.52 23.65 17.62
C HIS A 101 7.35 23.59 18.62
N GLY A 102 6.99 22.41 19.10
CA GLY A 102 6.02 22.25 20.18
C GLY A 102 6.59 22.64 21.53
N LYS A 103 5.70 22.95 22.47
CA LYS A 103 6.06 23.23 23.86
C LYS A 103 6.23 21.95 24.66
#